data_AF-A0A3D2RWF0-F1
#
_entry.id   AF-A0A3D2RWF0-F1
#
_cell.length_a   1.000
_cell.length_b   1.000
_cell.length_c   1.000
_cell.angle_alpha   90.00
_cell.angle_beta   90.00
_cell.angle_gamma   90.00
#
_symmetry.space_group_name_H-M   'P 1'
#
loop_
_entity.id
_entity.type
_entity.pdbx_description
1 polymer ?
#
loop_
_entity_poly.entity_id
_entity_poly.type
_entity_poly.pdbx_seq_one_letter_code
_entity_poly.pdbx_strand_id
1 'polypeptide(L)' 'DSEQDALNDVSFIVQPGEMIGLAGHSGAGKSTLINLITRFYDPTGGDILLDGHNL' A
#
# COMPACT_ATOMS: atom_id res chain seq x y z
N ASP A 1 8.50 23.16 -3.56
CA ASP A 1 7.60 22.35 -2.73
C ASP A 1 7.48 20.97 -3.34
N SER A 2 8.25 20.02 -2.82
CA SER A 2 8.20 18.63 -3.30
C SER A 2 7.01 17.94 -2.64
N GLU A 3 5.93 17.73 -3.38
CA GLU A 3 4.95 16.71 -3.03
C GLU A 3 5.70 15.38 -2.94
N GLN A 4 5.73 14.80 -1.75
CA GLN A 4 6.32 13.49 -1.53
C GLN A 4 5.18 12.48 -1.46
N ASP A 5 5.17 11.55 -2.41
CA ASP A 5 4.17 10.49 -2.44
C ASP A 5 4.29 9.61 -1.19
N ALA A 6 3.14 9.30 -0.59
CA ALA A 6 3.06 8.51 0.63
C ALA A 6 3.56 7.07 0.44
N LEU A 7 3.49 6.55 -0.78
CA LEU A 7 3.98 5.24 -1.19
C LEU A 7 4.65 5.38 -2.56
N ASN A 8 5.74 4.65 -2.78
CA ASN A 8 6.47 4.64 -4.04
C ASN A 8 6.77 3.17 -4.38
N ASP A 9 6.15 2.64 -5.44
CA ASP A 9 6.37 1.30 -6.00
C ASP A 9 6.51 0.18 -4.93
N VAL A 10 5.47 0.00 -4.11
CA VAL A 10 5.45 -1.01 -3.05
C VAL A 10 4.86 -2.32 -3.56
N SER A 11 5.56 -3.43 -3.32
CA SER A 11 5.08 -4.79 -3.64
C SER A 11 5.56 -5.78 -2.59
N PHE A 12 4.67 -6.72 -2.21
CA PHE A 12 4.99 -7.81 -1.29
C PHE A 12 4.05 -8.99 -1.57
N ILE A 13 4.44 -10.16 -1.08
CA ILE A 13 3.67 -11.40 -1.19
C ILE A 13 3.33 -11.85 0.23
N VAL A 14 2.09 -12.32 0.44
CA VAL A 14 1.65 -12.93 1.69
C VAL A 14 1.19 -14.35 1.39
N GLN A 15 1.80 -15.34 2.03
CA GLN A 15 1.42 -16.74 1.83
C GLN A 15 0.12 -17.08 2.58
N PRO A 16 -0.62 -18.12 2.16
CA PRO A 16 -1.77 -18.59 2.91
C PRO A 16 -1.42 -18.93 4.37
N GLY A 17 -2.14 -18.31 5.31
CA GLY A 17 -1.90 -18.47 6.75
C GLY A 17 -0.77 -17.62 7.33
N GLU A 18 -0.08 -16.81 6.50
CA GLU A 18 0.93 -15.87 6.96
C GLU A 18 0.30 -14.59 7.51
N MET A 19 0.91 -14.04 8.56
CA MET A 19 0.55 -12.73 9.12
C MET A 19 1.75 -11.78 8.96
N ILE A 20 1.54 -10.67 8.28
CA ILE A 20 2.54 -9.61 8.13
C ILE A 20 2.22 -8.42 9.04
N GLY A 21 3.27 -7.78 9.55
CA GLY A 21 3.17 -6.53 10.32
C GLY A 21 3.85 -5.38 9.57
N LEU A 22 3.21 -4.20 9.57
CA LEU A 22 3.77 -2.98 8.99
C LEU A 22 4.45 -2.13 10.07
N ALA A 23 5.77 -1.93 9.95
CA ALA A 23 6.57 -1.14 10.90
C ALA A 23 7.24 0.06 10.20
N GLY A 24 7.42 1.16 10.94
CA GLY A 24 8.04 2.39 10.44
C GLY A 24 7.61 3.62 11.22
N HIS A 25 8.36 4.72 11.10
CA HIS A 25 8.08 5.98 11.79
C HIS A 25 6.71 6.58 11.42
N SER A 26 6.19 7.51 12.23
CA SER A 26 4.96 8.24 11.87
C SER A 26 5.13 8.94 10.51
N GLY A 27 4.12 8.87 9.65
CA GLY A 27 4.18 9.41 8.29
C GLY A 27 4.81 8.50 7.22
N ALA A 28 5.35 7.32 7.58
CA ALA A 28 5.96 6.39 6.62
C ALA A 28 4.98 5.66 5.67
N GLY A 29 3.75 6.15 5.47
CA GLY A 29 2.79 5.56 4.54
C GLY A 29 2.03 4.30 5.02
N LYS A 30 2.29 3.78 6.22
CA LYS A 30 1.65 2.55 6.76
C LYS A 30 0.11 2.55 6.68
N SER A 31 -0.52 3.58 7.24
CA SER A 31 -1.99 3.71 7.22
C SER A 31 -2.52 3.96 5.81
N THR A 32 -1.76 4.69 4.99
CA THR A 32 -2.10 4.92 3.58
C THR A 32 -2.14 3.61 2.81
N LEU A 33 -1.13 2.74 3.00
CA LEU A 33 -1.10 1.40 2.39
C LEU A 33 -2.32 0.57 2.78
N ILE A 34 -2.62 0.49 4.08
CA ILE A 34 -3.80 -0.25 4.57
C ILE A 34 -5.08 0.29 3.95
N ASN A 35 -5.27 1.61 3.92
CA ASN A 35 -6.50 2.21 3.41
C ASN A 35 -6.68 2.01 1.89
N LEU A 36 -5.57 2.01 1.13
CA LEU A 36 -5.59 1.77 -0.31
C LEU A 36 -5.96 0.31 -0.64
N ILE A 37 -5.31 -0.68 0.00
CA ILE A 37 -5.63 -2.10 -0.24
C ILE A 37 -7.03 -2.50 0.24
N THR A 38 -7.62 -1.72 1.15
CA THR A 38 -8.99 -1.93 1.64
C THR A 38 -10.02 -1.06 0.91
N ARG A 39 -9.61 -0.36 -0.17
CA ARG A 39 -10.49 0.46 -1.02
C ARG A 39 -11.22 1.60 -0.29
N PHE A 40 -10.62 2.15 0.78
CA PHE A 40 -11.13 3.39 1.38
C PHE A 40 -10.78 4.65 0.56
N TYR A 41 -9.74 4.56 -0.29
CA TYR A 41 -9.34 5.61 -1.22
C TYR A 41 -8.87 5.00 -2.54
N ASP A 42 -8.92 5.78 -3.61
CA ASP A 42 -8.28 5.46 -4.88
C ASP A 42 -6.82 5.96 -4.90
N PRO A 43 -5.91 5.27 -5.60
CA PRO A 43 -4.55 5.75 -5.78
C PRO A 43 -4.56 7.06 -6.59
N THR A 44 -3.69 8.00 -6.23
CA THR A 44 -3.51 9.26 -6.97
C THR A 44 -2.82 9.05 -8.32
N GLY A 45 -2.14 7.91 -8.49
CA GLY A 45 -1.53 7.47 -9.73
C GLY A 45 -1.13 6.00 -9.67
N GLY A 46 -0.97 5.37 -10.84
CA GLY A 46 -0.67 3.95 -10.96
C GLY A 46 -1.86 3.04 -10.64
N ASP A 47 -1.57 1.76 -10.43
CA ASP A 47 -2.57 0.70 -10.18
C ASP A 47 -2.20 -0.11 -8.93
N ILE A 48 -3.23 -0.59 -8.23
CA ILE A 48 -3.08 -1.55 -7.14
C ILE A 48 -3.48 -2.92 -7.69
N LEU A 49 -2.55 -3.86 -7.65
CA LEU A 49 -2.77 -5.23 -8.11
C LEU A 49 -2.83 -6.19 -6.91
N LEU A 50 -3.91 -6.96 -6.82
CA LEU A 50 -4.03 -8.11 -5.93
C LEU A 50 -4.01 -9.38 -6.77
N ASP A 51 -3.02 -10.24 -6.53
CA ASP A 51 -2.78 -11.45 -7.32
C ASP A 51 -2.70 -11.19 -8.83
N GLY A 52 -2.16 -10.02 -9.21
CA GLY A 52 -2.03 -9.58 -10.61
C GLY A 52 -3.30 -9.00 -11.23
N HIS A 53 -4.40 -8.94 -10.48
CA HIS A 53 -5.65 -8.33 -10.92
C HIS A 53 -5.80 -6.92 -10.34
N ASN A 54 -6.26 -5.97 -11.17
CA ASN A 54 -6.58 -4.63 -10.70
C ASN A 54 -7.65 -4.74 -9.61
N LEU A 55 -7.35 -4.17 -8.45
CA LEU A 55 -8.22 -4.20 -7.27
C LEU A 55 -9.50 -3.36 -7.52
#